data_AF-A0A6A8APD2-F1
#
_entry.id   AF-A0A6A8APD2-F1
#
_cell.length_a   1.000
_cell.length_b   1.000
_cell.length_c   1.000
_cell.angle_alpha   90.00
_cell.angle_beta   90.00
_cell.angle_gamma   90.00
#
_symmetry.space_group_name_H-M   'P 1'
#
loop_
_entity.id
_entity.type
_entity.pdbx_description
1 polymer ?
#
loop_
_entity_poly.entity_id
_entity_poly.type
_entity_poly.pdbx_seq_one_letter_code
_entity_poly.pdbx_strand_id
1 'polypeptide(L)' 'MSEVNCVVCGRVLTPQEKKINERRIGVGLKRTKYLCSSCRKREYNFYRASIEKLIKKE' A
#
# COMPACT_ATOMS: atom_id res chain seq x y z
N MET A 1 7.70 5.42 -21.39
CA MET A 1 7.28 5.53 -19.97
C MET A 1 7.43 4.17 -19.33
N SER A 2 8.30 4.02 -18.34
CA SER A 2 8.46 2.74 -17.65
C SER A 2 7.17 2.36 -16.92
N GLU A 3 6.69 1.14 -17.15
CA GLU A 3 5.56 0.59 -16.41
C GLU A 3 5.96 0.39 -14.94
N VAL A 4 5.08 0.77 -14.02
CA VAL A 4 5.32 0.60 -12.59
C VAL A 4 4.35 -0.44 -12.10
N ASN A 5 4.89 -1.52 -11.53
CA ASN A 5 4.10 -2.68 -11.16
C ASN A 5 3.91 -2.74 -9.65
N CYS A 6 2.78 -3.29 -9.23
CA CYS A 6 2.55 -3.57 -7.83
C CYS A 6 3.55 -4.64 -7.36
N VAL A 7 4.27 -4.35 -6.27
CA VAL A 7 5.25 -5.29 -5.70
C VAL A 7 4.63 -6.60 -5.19
N VAL A 8 3.33 -6.59 -4.88
CA VAL A 8 2.64 -7.74 -4.26
C VAL A 8 2.03 -8.66 -5.31
N CYS A 9 1.36 -8.10 -6.31
CA CYS A 9 0.60 -8.88 -7.30
C CYS A 9 1.10 -8.75 -8.74
N GLY A 10 2.17 -7.98 -8.98
CA GLY A 10 2.74 -7.77 -10.32
C GLY A 10 1.90 -6.91 -11.26
N ARG A 11 0.67 -6.54 -10.88
CA ARG A 11 -0.24 -5.74 -11.71
C ARG A 11 0.35 -4.37 -12.05
N VAL A 12 0.26 -3.98 -13.32
CA VAL A 12 0.61 -2.63 -13.78
C VAL A 12 -0.28 -1.60 -13.09
N LEU A 13 0.35 -0.60 -12.49
CA LEU A 13 -0.35 0.48 -11.78
C LEU A 13 -0.96 1.47 -12.76
N THR A 14 -2.18 1.89 -12.45
CA THR A 14 -2.84 3.01 -13.12
C THR A 14 -2.13 4.34 -12.79
N PRO A 15 -2.25 5.38 -13.64
CA PRO A 15 -1.66 6.69 -13.35
C PRO A 15 -2.10 7.29 -12.01
N GLN A 16 -3.35 7.04 -11.60
CA GLN A 16 -3.87 7.46 -10.29
C GLN A 16 -3.16 6.72 -9.14
N GLU A 17 -3.00 5.40 -9.24
CA GLU A 17 -2.30 4.62 -8.22
C GLU A 17 -0.83 5.03 -8.11
N LYS A 18 -0.16 5.32 -9.24
CA LYS A 18 1.20 5.87 -9.26
C LYS A 18 1.26 7.19 -8.49
N LYS A 19 0.41 8.17 -8.84
CA LYS A 19 0.34 9.48 -8.15
C LYS A 19 0.17 9.35 -6.63
N ILE A 20 -0.64 8.40 -6.16
CA ILE A 20 -0.81 8.20 -4.72
C ILE A 20 0.45 7.61 -4.08
N ASN A 21 1.10 6.64 -4.72
CA ASN A 21 2.35 6.07 -4.21
C ASN A 21 3.46 7.15 -4.18
N GLU A 22 3.60 7.97 -5.22
CA GLU A 22 4.56 9.09 -5.26
C GLU A 22 4.36 10.06 -4.09
N ARG A 23 3.10 10.46 -3.82
CA ARG A 23 2.80 11.35 -2.69
C ARG A 23 3.20 10.74 -1.35
N ARG A 24 3.05 9.43 -1.18
CA ARG A 24 3.48 8.73 0.05
C ARG A 24 4.99 8.71 0.19
N ILE A 25 5.72 8.46 -0.90
CA ILE A 25 7.19 8.49 -0.90
C ILE A 25 7.68 9.92 -0.59
N GLY A 26 7.04 10.94 -1.19
CA GLY A 26 7.39 12.35 -1.02
C GLY A 26 7.28 12.88 0.40
N VAL A 27 6.36 12.37 1.22
CA VAL A 27 6.22 12.75 2.65
C VAL A 27 7.22 12.03 3.58
N GLY A 28 8.31 11.48 3.03
CA GLY A 28 9.36 10.87 3.83
C GLY A 28 9.08 9.43 4.28
N LEU A 29 8.00 8.80 3.81
CA LEU A 29 7.83 7.34 3.89
C LEU A 29 8.76 6.67 2.87
N LYS A 30 10.08 6.87 2.98
CA LYS A 30 11.10 6.39 2.03
C LYS A 30 11.04 4.88 1.73
N ARG A 31 10.30 4.09 2.52
CA ARG A 31 10.10 2.64 2.34
C ARG A 31 8.74 2.26 1.74
N THR A 32 7.93 3.21 1.24
CA THR A 32 6.67 2.84 0.58
C THR A 32 6.93 2.18 -0.77
N LYS A 33 6.59 0.90 -0.84
CA LYS A 33 6.56 0.13 -2.09
C LYS A 33 5.38 0.57 -2.95
N TYR A 34 5.51 0.43 -4.27
CA TYR A 34 4.40 0.65 -5.20
C TYR A 34 3.33 -0.43 -5.03
N LEU A 35 2.14 0.00 -4.57
CA LEU A 35 1.01 -0.89 -4.32
C LEU A 35 -0.20 -0.47 -5.16
N CYS A 36 -0.87 -1.47 -5.74
CA CYS A 36 -2.20 -1.27 -6.31
C CYS A 36 -3.22 -1.06 -5.17
N SER A 37 -4.36 -0.49 -5.52
CA SER A 37 -5.47 -0.21 -4.62
C SER A 37 -5.93 -1.44 -3.84
N SER A 38 -6.07 -2.60 -4.50
CA SER A 38 -6.50 -3.85 -3.86
C SER A 38 -5.48 -4.36 -2.83
N CYS A 39 -4.20 -4.43 -3.19
CA CYS A 39 -3.15 -4.87 -2.28
C CYS A 39 -2.99 -3.92 -1.09
N ARG A 40 -3.07 -2.62 -1.34
CA ARG A 40 -3.01 -1.59 -0.28
C ARG A 40 -4.17 -1.71 0.71
N LYS A 41 -5.39 -1.93 0.22
CA LYS A 41 -6.57 -2.16 1.06
C LYS A 41 -6.42 -3.42 1.90
N ARG A 42 -5.88 -4.49 1.29
CA ARG A 42 -5.60 -5.74 1.99
C ARG A 42 -4.60 -5.54 3.14
N GLU A 43 -3.50 -4.85 2.90
CA GLU A 43 -2.52 -4.53 3.96
C GLU A 43 -3.13 -3.69 5.09
N TYR A 44 -3.93 -2.67 4.76
CA TYR A 44 -4.61 -1.85 5.76
C TYR A 44 -5.58 -2.68 6.62
N ASN A 45 -6.35 -3.58 6.01
CA ASN A 45 -7.26 -4.46 6.75
C ASN A 45 -6.49 -5.42 7.67
N PHE A 46 -5.36 -5.97 7.22
CA PHE A 46 -4.51 -6.80 8.07
C PHE A 46 -3.94 -6.02 9.25
N TYR A 47 -3.43 -4.80 9.00
CA TYR A 47 -2.96 -3.93 10.07
C TYR A 47 -4.07 -3.65 11.09
N ARG A 48 -5.26 -3.25 10.63
CA ARG A 48 -6.41 -3.00 11.49
C ARG A 48 -6.78 -4.23 12.32
N ALA A 49 -6.88 -5.41 11.70
CA ALA A 49 -7.21 -6.65 12.41
C ALA A 49 -6.17 -7.02 13.47
N SER A 50 -4.88 -6.77 13.21
CA SER A 50 -3.82 -6.96 14.19
C SER A 50 -3.96 -6.00 15.37
N ILE A 51 -4.29 -4.73 15.12
CA ILE A 51 -4.55 -3.75 16.20
C ILE A 51 -5.79 -4.15 17.01
N GLU A 52 -6.89 -4.56 16.36
CA GLU A 52 -8.10 -5.02 17.06
C GLU A 52 -7.83 -6.25 17.95
N LYS A 53 -6.96 -7.17 17.52
CA LYS A 53 -6.52 -8.31 18.34
C LYS A 53 -5.68 -7.89 19.54
N LEU A 54 -4.87 -6.84 19.42
CA LEU A 54 -4.10 -6.30 20.55
C LEU A 54 -5.01 -5.60 21.56
N ILE A 55 -6.02 -4.86 21.10
CA ILE A 55 -6.98 -4.17 21.96
C ILE A 55 -7.90 -5.16 22.69
N LYS A 56 -8.33 -6.25 22.03
CA LYS A 56 -9.25 -7.24 22.62
C LYS A 56 -8.58 -8.29 23.52
N LYS A 57 -7.25 -8.26 23.66
CA LYS A 57 -6.55 -9.09 24.65
C LYS A 57 -6.48 -8.32 25.99
N GLU A 58 -7.63 -8.25 26.65
CA GLU A 58 -7.78 -8.05 28.11
C GLU A 58 -8.87 -9.02 28.60
#